data_AF-A0A067KYU0-F1
#
_entry.id   AF-A0A067KYU0-F1
#
_cell.length_a   1.000
_cell.length_b   1.000
_cell.length_c   1.000
_cell.angle_alpha   90.00
_cell.angle_beta   90.00
_cell.angle_gamma   90.00
#
_symmetry.space_group_name_H-M   'P 1'
#
loop_
_entity.id
_entity.type
_entity.pdbx_description
1 polymer ?
#
loop_
_entity_poly.entity_id
_entity_poly.type
_entity_poly.pdbx_seq_one_letter_code
_entity_poly.pdbx_strand_id
1 'polypeptide(L)'
;MNGGGEEASPSSSSASTSNSTSDILQRWKEIQYSLKQRLITEDDFAWKLPASSSGEEADQVVLKYIGGVDVSCLKEDQSIACGTLVVLDFQTSKVVYQDSAHVKLHVPYIAGFLVHHFSSFCFIILFR
;
A
#
# COMPACT_ATOMS: atom_id res chain seq x y z
N MET A 1 -42.26 -54.71 6.09
CA MET A 1 -42.58 -53.56 6.95
C MET A 1 -41.31 -53.11 7.65
N ASN A 2 -40.99 -51.81 7.53
CA ASN A 2 -40.02 -50.96 8.27
C ASN A 2 -38.62 -51.54 8.59
N GLY A 3 -37.51 -50.90 8.22
CA GLY A 3 -37.19 -49.46 8.22
C GLY A 3 -36.01 -49.31 9.19
N GLY A 4 -34.78 -49.05 8.76
CA GLY A 4 -34.32 -47.71 8.38
C GLY A 4 -33.80 -46.98 9.63
N GLY A 5 -32.49 -46.97 9.85
CA GLY A 5 -31.84 -46.36 11.02
C GLY A 5 -30.39 -45.99 10.74
N GLU A 6 -30.19 -45.13 9.75
CA GLU A 6 -28.98 -44.31 9.56
C GLU A 6 -29.25 -42.99 10.31
N GLU A 7 -28.47 -42.68 11.36
CA GLU A 7 -28.50 -41.39 12.04
C GLU A 7 -27.11 -40.79 12.00
N ALA A 8 -27.08 -39.56 11.50
CA ALA A 8 -25.97 -38.93 10.82
C ALA A 8 -24.92 -38.38 11.80
N SER A 9 -23.67 -38.39 11.33
CA SER A 9 -22.58 -37.64 11.95
C SER A 9 -22.90 -36.14 11.98
N PRO A 10 -22.47 -35.40 13.02
CA PRO A 10 -22.66 -33.96 13.06
C PRO A 10 -21.75 -33.31 12.02
N SER A 11 -22.36 -32.82 10.95
CA SER A 11 -21.71 -31.96 9.97
C SER A 11 -21.15 -30.73 10.69
N SER A 12 -19.83 -30.71 10.92
CA SER A 12 -19.12 -29.52 11.32
C SER A 12 -19.28 -28.49 10.20
N SER A 13 -20.13 -27.50 10.45
CA SER A 13 -20.30 -26.33 9.59
C SER A 13 -18.95 -25.60 9.50
N SER A 14 -18.19 -25.93 8.47
CA SER A 14 -17.06 -25.12 8.02
C SER A 14 -17.63 -23.75 7.67
N ALA A 15 -17.39 -22.77 8.54
CA ALA A 15 -17.74 -21.38 8.32
C ALA A 15 -17.06 -20.89 7.05
N SER A 16 -17.77 -20.99 5.93
CA SER A 16 -17.40 -20.38 4.67
C SER A 16 -17.60 -18.88 4.86
N THR A 17 -16.54 -18.19 5.29
CA THR A 17 -16.47 -16.74 5.41
C THR A 17 -16.43 -16.11 4.02
N SER A 18 -17.53 -16.20 3.28
CA SER A 18 -17.77 -15.33 2.12
C SER A 18 -18.22 -13.98 2.65
N ASN A 19 -17.28 -13.16 3.13
CA ASN A 19 -17.60 -11.77 3.47
C ASN A 19 -18.21 -11.12 2.22
N SER A 20 -19.38 -10.52 2.37
CA SER A 20 -20.02 -9.82 1.27
C SER A 20 -19.16 -8.60 0.88
N THR A 21 -19.24 -8.18 -0.39
CA THR A 21 -18.54 -6.97 -0.85
C THR A 21 -18.88 -5.75 0.02
N SER A 22 -20.13 -5.67 0.51
CA SER A 22 -20.57 -4.64 1.46
C SER A 22 -19.79 -4.66 2.78
N ASP A 23 -19.51 -5.84 3.33
CA ASP A 23 -18.76 -5.98 4.59
C ASP A 23 -17.31 -5.53 4.42
N ILE A 24 -16.70 -5.87 3.28
CA ILE A 24 -15.33 -5.46 2.94
C ILE A 24 -15.26 -3.92 2.79
N LEU A 25 -16.22 -3.32 2.09
CA LEU A 25 -16.28 -1.87 1.91
C LEU A 25 -16.46 -1.14 3.24
N GLN A 26 -17.35 -1.64 4.10
CA GLN A 26 -17.59 -1.05 5.40
C GLN A 26 -16.32 -1.08 6.26
N ARG A 27 -15.64 -2.22 6.30
CA ARG A 27 -14.36 -2.36 7.00
C ARG A 27 -13.28 -1.43 6.45
N TRP A 28 -13.17 -1.28 5.14
CA TRP A 28 -12.19 -0.38 4.53
C TRP A 28 -12.47 1.10 4.83
N LYS A 29 -13.75 1.49 4.91
CA LYS A 29 -14.12 2.85 5.35
C LYS A 29 -13.69 3.11 6.78
N GLU A 30 -13.90 2.15 7.67
CA GLU A 30 -13.49 2.25 9.08
C GLU A 30 -11.97 2.36 9.21
N ILE A 31 -11.22 1.58 8.44
CA ILE A 31 -9.76 1.66 8.38
C ILE A 31 -9.32 3.04 7.89
N GLN A 32 -9.86 3.53 6.76
CA GLN A 32 -9.56 4.86 6.24
C GLN A 32 -9.87 5.96 7.27
N TYR A 33 -11.01 5.88 7.95
CA TYR A 33 -11.38 6.85 8.99
C TYR A 33 -10.41 6.82 10.16
N SER A 34 -10.07 5.63 10.66
CA SER A 34 -9.12 5.44 11.76
C SER A 34 -7.72 5.97 11.41
N LEU A 35 -7.21 5.66 10.21
CA LEU A 35 -5.91 6.15 9.75
C LEU A 35 -5.92 7.66 9.52
N LYS A 36 -7.02 8.22 9.04
CA LYS A 36 -7.16 9.68 8.85
C LYS A 36 -7.02 10.44 10.17
N GLN A 37 -7.46 9.88 11.30
CA GLN A 37 -7.27 10.51 12.62
C GLN A 37 -5.80 10.58 13.06
N ARG A 38 -4.91 9.82 12.41
CA ARG A 38 -3.47 9.78 12.70
C ARG A 38 -2.64 10.57 11.69
N LEU A 39 -3.29 11.34 10.82
CA LEU A 39 -2.62 12.19 9.84
C LEU A 39 -1.99 13.40 10.54
N ILE A 40 -0.67 13.53 10.42
CA ILE A 40 0.07 14.72 10.83
C ILE A 40 0.13 15.66 9.63
N THR A 41 -0.32 16.90 9.80
CA THR A 41 -0.41 17.90 8.72
C THR A 41 0.66 18.98 8.80
N GLU A 42 1.40 19.04 9.90
CA GLU A 42 2.57 19.88 10.07
C GLU A 42 3.87 19.13 9.74
N ASP A 43 4.88 19.88 9.30
CA ASP A 43 6.21 19.36 9.09
C ASP A 43 6.88 19.06 10.44
N ASP A 44 7.22 17.79 10.68
CA ASP A 44 7.99 17.34 11.84
C ASP A 44 9.32 16.71 11.39
N PHE A 45 10.18 17.55 10.80
CA PHE A 45 11.47 17.14 10.27
C PHE A 45 12.61 18.01 10.81
N ALA A 46 13.67 17.37 11.29
CA ALA A 46 14.89 18.05 11.71
C ALA A 46 15.69 18.62 10.53
N TRP A 47 15.49 18.07 9.33
CA TRP A 47 16.20 18.49 8.13
C TRP A 47 15.59 19.73 7.49
N LYS A 48 16.41 20.51 6.78
CA LYS A 48 16.00 21.68 6.01
C LYS A 48 16.15 21.44 4.53
N LEU A 49 15.35 22.17 3.74
CA LEU A 49 15.59 22.25 2.31
C LEU A 49 16.86 23.08 2.07
N PRO A 50 17.70 22.70 1.09
CA PRO A 50 18.87 23.50 0.76
C PRO A 50 18.42 24.89 0.28
N ALA A 51 18.84 25.94 0.97
CA ALA A 51 18.55 27.31 0.55
C ALA A 51 19.38 27.67 -0.69
N SER A 52 18.78 28.41 -1.63
CA SER A 52 19.45 28.89 -2.85
C SER A 52 20.52 29.97 -2.60
N SER A 53 20.70 30.41 -1.35
CA SER A 53 21.60 31.50 -0.96
C SER A 53 22.66 31.01 0.02
N SER A 54 23.91 31.12 -0.44
CA SER A 54 25.18 30.98 0.26
C SER A 54 25.15 31.42 1.74
N GLY A 55 25.44 30.49 2.63
CA GLY A 55 25.74 30.75 4.04
C GLY A 55 26.16 29.44 4.69
N GLU A 56 27.45 29.33 5.01
CA GLU A 56 28.10 28.16 5.59
C GLU A 56 27.61 27.96 7.04
N GLU A 57 26.48 27.29 7.21
CA GLU A 57 26.10 26.67 8.49
C GLU A 57 26.52 25.19 8.41
N ALA A 58 27.76 24.92 8.83
CA ALA A 58 28.43 23.62 8.68
C ALA A 58 27.76 22.45 9.42
N ASP A 59 26.65 22.68 10.13
CA ASP A 59 26.02 21.70 11.02
C ASP A 59 24.50 21.51 10.77
N GLN A 60 23.94 22.07 9.68
CA GLN A 60 22.53 21.82 9.33
C GLN A 60 22.35 20.49 8.60
N VAL A 61 21.42 19.66 9.07
CA VAL A 61 20.96 18.46 8.34
C VAL A 61 20.13 18.92 7.15
N VAL A 62 20.61 18.65 5.93
CA VAL A 62 19.94 19.05 4.69
C VAL A 62 19.31 17.84 4.01
N LEU A 63 18.15 18.01 3.37
CA LEU A 63 17.50 16.98 2.56
C LEU A 63 18.44 16.53 1.43
N LYS A 64 18.82 15.24 1.45
CA LYS A 64 19.76 14.67 0.48
C LYS A 64 19.08 13.87 -0.62
N TYR A 65 18.06 13.08 -0.28
CA TYR A 65 17.43 12.15 -1.20
C TYR A 65 15.90 12.29 -1.18
N ILE A 66 15.28 12.18 -2.35
CA ILE A 66 13.82 12.08 -2.51
C ILE A 66 13.49 10.70 -3.07
N GLY A 67 12.58 9.99 -2.39
CA GLY A 67 11.98 8.77 -2.91
C GLY A 67 10.73 9.07 -3.74
N GLY A 68 10.53 8.35 -4.85
CA GLY A 68 9.32 8.35 -5.66
C GLY A 68 8.83 6.92 -5.86
N VAL A 69 7.53 6.70 -5.74
CA VAL A 69 6.89 5.40 -5.99
C VAL A 69 5.77 5.59 -7.00
N ASP A 70 5.77 4.75 -8.03
CA ASP A 70 4.67 4.64 -8.99
C ASP A 70 4.18 3.19 -9.07
N VAL A 71 2.89 3.01 -9.38
CA VAL A 71 2.30 1.70 -9.65
C VAL A 71 1.44 1.77 -10.90
N SER A 72 1.79 0.97 -11.89
CA SER A 72 1.14 0.87 -13.19
C SER A 72 0.53 -0.52 -13.37
N CYS A 73 -0.78 -0.60 -13.63
CA CYS A 73 -1.46 -1.85 -13.96
C CYS A 73 -1.31 -2.20 -15.44
N LEU A 74 -1.23 -3.49 -15.76
CA LEU A 74 -1.24 -3.97 -17.12
C LEU A 74 -2.61 -3.71 -17.76
N LYS A 75 -2.62 -3.24 -19.00
CA LYS A 75 -3.87 -2.85 -19.69
C LYS A 75 -4.73 -4.07 -20.01
N GLU A 76 -4.09 -5.18 -20.33
CA GLU A 76 -4.71 -6.44 -20.70
C GLU A 76 -5.22 -7.22 -19.47
N ASP A 77 -4.58 -7.03 -18.31
CA ASP A 77 -4.94 -7.68 -17.05
C ASP A 77 -4.69 -6.77 -15.84
N GLN A 78 -5.75 -6.15 -15.33
CA GLN A 78 -5.67 -5.26 -14.17
C GLN A 78 -5.34 -5.97 -12.86
N SER A 79 -5.31 -7.31 -12.84
CA SER A 79 -4.80 -8.06 -11.69
C SER A 79 -3.27 -8.10 -11.66
N ILE A 80 -2.58 -7.62 -12.70
CA ILE A 80 -1.12 -7.53 -12.76
C ILE A 80 -0.73 -6.06 -12.70
N ALA A 81 0.20 -5.72 -11.80
CA ALA A 81 0.81 -4.41 -11.75
C ALA A 81 2.33 -4.50 -11.69
N CYS A 82 2.97 -3.47 -12.23
CA CYS A 82 4.37 -3.16 -12.04
C CYS A 82 4.47 -1.92 -11.16
N GLY A 83 5.30 -1.97 -10.14
CA GLY A 83 5.57 -0.85 -9.28
C GLY A 83 7.04 -0.54 -9.30
N THR A 84 7.35 0.74 -9.22
CA THR A 84 8.71 1.25 -9.34
C THR A 84 8.99 2.15 -8.16
N LEU A 85 10.13 1.92 -7.50
CA LEU A 85 10.72 2.83 -6.53
C LEU A 85 11.94 3.47 -7.15
N VAL A 86 12.02 4.80 -7.11
CA VAL A 86 13.20 5.57 -7.47
C VAL A 86 13.66 6.38 -6.27
N VAL A 87 14.97 6.55 -6.13
CA VAL A 87 15.55 7.53 -5.21
C VAL A 87 16.40 8.48 -6.02
N LEU A 88 16.16 9.77 -5.87
CA LEU A 88 16.89 10.83 -6.52
C LEU A 88 17.72 11.60 -5.50
N ASP A 89 18.92 12.02 -5.90
CA ASP A 89 19.67 13.04 -5.18
C ASP A 89 18.96 14.40 -5.37
N PHE A 90 18.62 15.06 -4.26
CA PHE A 90 17.80 16.28 -4.25
C PHE A 90 18.48 17.42 -5.03
N GLN A 91 19.79 17.57 -4.88
CA GLN A 91 20.55 18.69 -5.45
C GLN A 91 20.71 18.55 -6.96
N THR A 92 21.02 17.34 -7.40
CA THR A 92 21.36 17.06 -8.79
C THR A 92 20.17 16.57 -9.61
N SER A 93 19.07 16.20 -8.96
CA SER A 93 17.91 15.54 -9.58
C SER A 93 18.28 14.26 -10.35
N LYS A 94 19.41 13.63 -10.01
CA LYS A 94 19.85 12.39 -10.64
C LYS A 94 19.32 11.18 -9.87
N VAL A 95 18.88 10.17 -10.59
CA VAL A 95 18.50 8.88 -10.01
C VAL A 95 19.75 8.20 -9.45
N VAL A 96 19.72 7.90 -8.15
CA VAL A 96 20.78 7.17 -7.44
C VAL A 96 20.38 5.73 -7.11
N TYR A 97 19.09 5.43 -7.13
CA TYR A 97 18.55 4.08 -6.96
C TYR A 97 17.26 3.92 -7.77
N GLN A 98 17.06 2.73 -8.33
CA GLN A 98 15.82 2.34 -8.96
C GLN A 98 15.62 0.82 -8.79
N ASP A 99 14.43 0.41 -8.36
CA ASP A 99 13.98 -0.99 -8.39
C ASP A 99 12.54 -1.07 -8.91
N SER A 100 12.22 -2.17 -9.57
CA SER A 100 10.87 -2.45 -10.06
C SER A 100 10.49 -3.90 -9.82
N ALA A 101 9.22 -4.09 -9.45
CA ALA A 101 8.66 -5.40 -9.16
C ALA A 101 7.31 -5.59 -9.84
N HIS A 102 7.11 -6.76 -10.42
CA HIS A 102 5.81 -7.19 -10.93
C HIS A 102 5.10 -7.98 -9.85
N VAL A 103 3.84 -7.64 -9.59
CA VAL A 103 3.03 -8.32 -8.57
C VAL A 103 1.62 -8.54 -9.09
N LYS A 104 1.06 -9.68 -8.67
CA LYS A 104 -0.35 -9.98 -8.83
C LYS A 104 -1.13 -9.37 -7.67
N LEU A 105 -2.11 -8.55 -8.00
CA LEU A 105 -3.04 -7.91 -7.09
C LEU A 105 -4.16 -8.90 -6.78
N HIS A 106 -4.41 -9.14 -5.50
CA HIS A 106 -5.38 -10.13 -5.02
C HIS A 106 -6.71 -9.51 -4.60
N VAL A 107 -6.73 -8.18 -4.48
CA VAL A 107 -7.89 -7.39 -4.09
C VAL A 107 -8.47 -6.76 -5.35
N PRO A 108 -9.79 -6.70 -5.57
CA PRO A 108 -10.34 -6.00 -6.73
C PRO A 108 -10.19 -4.47 -6.61
N TYR A 109 -10.04 -3.78 -7.74
CA TYR A 109 -10.09 -2.32 -7.77
C TYR A 109 -11.49 -1.81 -7.41
N ILE A 110 -11.56 -0.89 -6.46
CA ILE A 110 -12.78 -0.17 -6.10
C ILE A 110 -12.45 1.33 -6.04
N ALA A 111 -13.21 2.14 -6.78
CA ALA A 111 -13.07 3.59 -6.76
C ALA A 111 -13.14 4.13 -5.32
N GLY A 112 -12.17 4.95 -4.92
CA GLY A 112 -12.04 5.47 -3.55
C GLY A 112 -11.25 4.57 -2.57
N PHE A 113 -10.87 3.36 -2.97
CA PHE A 113 -10.13 2.40 -2.12
C PHE A 113 -8.85 1.87 -2.77
N LEU A 114 -8.27 2.62 -3.70
CA LEU A 114 -7.02 2.31 -4.40
C LEU A 114 -5.89 1.89 -3.45
N VAL A 115 -5.76 2.56 -2.29
CA VAL A 115 -4.71 2.23 -1.31
C VAL A 115 -4.85 0.82 -0.75
N HIS A 116 -6.07 0.29 -0.54
CA HIS A 116 -6.26 -1.09 -0.08
C HIS A 116 -5.88 -2.12 -1.15
N HIS A 117 -6.04 -1.76 -2.42
CA HIS A 117 -5.64 -2.57 -3.56
C HIS A 117 -4.12 -2.73 -3.67
N PHE A 118 -3.38 -1.65 -3.38
CA PHE A 118 -1.92 -1.62 -3.47
C PHE A 118 -1.18 -1.71 -2.13
N SER A 119 -1.87 -1.72 -0.99
CA SER A 119 -1.24 -1.64 0.34
C SER A 119 -0.16 -2.70 0.52
N SER A 120 -0.50 -3.98 0.32
CA SER A 120 0.47 -5.08 0.40
C SER A 120 1.63 -4.92 -0.58
N PHE A 121 1.42 -4.26 -1.72
CA PHE A 121 2.41 -4.08 -2.76
C PHE A 121 3.40 -2.95 -2.47
N CYS A 122 2.92 -1.79 -2.02
CA CYS A 122 3.79 -0.68 -1.61
C CYS A 122 4.73 -1.10 -0.48
N PHE A 123 4.27 -1.94 0.47
CA PHE A 123 5.14 -2.52 1.49
C PHE A 123 6.22 -3.44 0.88
N ILE A 124 5.90 -4.24 -0.14
CA ILE A 124 6.91 -5.12 -0.77
C ILE A 124 8.00 -4.31 -1.48
N ILE A 125 7.62 -3.23 -2.17
CA ILE A 125 8.59 -2.41 -2.92
C ILE A 125 9.45 -1.54 -2.00
N LEU A 126 8.87 -0.99 -0.92
CA LEU A 126 9.61 -0.10 -0.02
C LEU A 126 10.59 -0.83 0.91
N PHE A 127 10.42 -2.13 1.13
CA PHE A 127 11.20 -2.92 2.10
C PHE A 127 11.93 -4.12 1.45
N ARG A 128 12.14 -4.10 0.14
CA ARG A 128 13.05 -5.04 -0.56
C ARG A 128 14.50 -4.62 -0.38
#